data_AF-A0A9X2G520-F1
#
_entry.id   AF-A0A9X2G520-F1
#
_cell.length_a   1.000
_cell.length_b   1.000
_cell.length_c   1.000
_cell.angle_alpha   90.00
_cell.angle_beta   90.00
_cell.angle_gamma   90.00
#
_symmetry.space_group_name_H-M   'P 1'
#
loop_
_entity.id
_entity.type
_entity.pdbx_description
1 polymer ?
#
loop_
_entity_poly.entity_id
_entity_poly.type
_entity_poly.pdbx_seq_one_letter_code
_entity_poly.pdbx_strand_id
1 'polypeptide(L)'
;MDTQQLLEAAQTIDILRSMFADEKNEWLPVIAAIGGAFVGGVSTFFPSFLLEKRKLRQEKRSVEIAIVSEISALLEVIERRKYVHDLKEDIDYLKQNPDDKIQFAAQVPAHYSQVYQEHISKIGLLHPELSARIIRFHQLIDSVVQDISTDGFVAGAGGDLETLEELHEILDSAVHVGRKIVGGEVSPKR
;
A
#
# COMPACT_ATOMS: atom_id res chain seq x y z
N MET A 1 -5.22 6.57 89.18
CA MET A 1 -5.76 6.64 87.80
C MET A 1 -7.24 6.83 87.97
N ASP A 2 -7.75 8.01 87.63
CA ASP A 2 -9.08 8.47 88.04
C ASP A 2 -10.16 7.72 87.26
N THR A 3 -11.15 7.15 87.94
CA THR A 3 -12.20 6.33 87.33
C THR A 3 -13.03 7.09 86.30
N GLN A 4 -13.10 8.43 86.44
CA GLN A 4 -13.75 9.32 85.48
C GLN A 4 -12.99 9.43 84.15
N GLN A 5 -11.65 9.49 84.18
CA GLN A 5 -10.83 9.56 82.96
C GLN A 5 -10.91 8.27 82.14
N LEU A 6 -11.04 7.12 82.81
CA LEU A 6 -11.25 5.83 82.16
C LEU A 6 -12.62 5.74 81.49
N LEU A 7 -13.65 6.36 82.09
CA LEU A 7 -15.01 6.37 81.57
C LEU A 7 -15.14 7.27 80.34
N GLU A 8 -14.52 8.45 80.39
CA GLU A 8 -14.45 9.38 79.25
C GLU A 8 -13.63 8.80 78.11
N ALA A 9 -12.50 8.14 78.39
CA ALA A 9 -11.71 7.44 77.39
C ALA A 9 -12.53 6.31 76.73
N ALA A 10 -13.27 5.53 77.50
CA ALA A 10 -14.12 4.46 76.96
C ALA A 10 -15.25 5.01 76.06
N GLN A 11 -15.91 6.09 76.47
CA GLN A 11 -16.94 6.76 75.68
C GLN A 11 -16.38 7.37 74.39
N THR A 12 -15.19 7.95 74.46
CA THR A 12 -14.50 8.51 73.28
C THR A 12 -14.14 7.40 72.29
N ILE A 13 -13.70 6.25 72.78
CA ILE A 13 -13.41 5.06 71.96
C ILE A 13 -14.69 4.51 71.30
N ASP A 14 -15.82 4.50 72.01
CA ASP A 14 -17.10 4.02 71.46
C ASP A 14 -17.67 4.96 70.40
N ILE A 15 -17.55 6.27 70.59
CA ILE A 15 -17.96 7.28 69.60
C ILE A 15 -17.05 7.20 68.36
N LEU A 16 -15.75 7.03 68.53
CA LEU A 16 -14.84 6.81 67.41
C LEU A 16 -15.20 5.51 66.67
N ARG A 17 -15.48 4.42 67.40
CA ARG A 17 -15.91 3.16 66.79
C ARG A 17 -17.23 3.26 66.05
N SER A 18 -18.21 4.02 66.54
CA SER A 18 -19.48 4.18 65.84
C SER A 18 -19.39 5.09 64.62
N MET A 19 -18.45 6.05 64.62
CA MET A 19 -18.12 6.87 63.44
C MET A 19 -17.37 6.07 62.36
N PHE A 20 -16.57 5.07 62.75
CA PHE A 20 -15.84 4.18 61.84
C PHE A 20 -16.51 2.81 61.64
N ALA A 21 -17.70 2.59 62.23
CA ALA A 21 -18.53 1.44 61.94
C ALA A 21 -19.15 1.68 60.57
N ASP A 22 -18.39 1.33 59.53
CA ASP A 22 -18.80 1.31 58.13
C ASP A 22 -20.23 0.75 57.99
N GLU A 23 -21.18 1.59 57.61
CA GLU A 23 -22.23 1.11 56.72
C GLU A 23 -21.50 0.64 55.46
N LYS A 24 -21.19 -0.66 55.41
CA LYS A 24 -20.65 -1.32 54.21
C LYS A 24 -21.63 -1.06 53.07
N ASN A 25 -21.36 -0.02 52.29
CA ASN A 25 -22.21 0.37 51.20
C ASN A 25 -22.02 -0.67 50.09
N GLU A 26 -22.91 -1.66 50.04
CA GLU A 26 -22.86 -2.81 49.14
C GLU A 26 -22.81 -2.39 47.66
N TRP A 27 -23.19 -1.15 47.34
CA TRP A 27 -23.12 -0.55 46.01
C TRP A 27 -21.73 -0.05 45.62
N LEU A 28 -20.83 0.22 46.56
CA LEU A 28 -19.50 0.76 46.30
C LEU A 28 -18.63 -0.21 45.47
N PRO A 29 -18.59 -1.53 45.78
CA PRO A 29 -17.94 -2.52 44.93
C PRO A 29 -18.56 -2.64 43.54
N VAL A 30 -19.89 -2.50 43.42
CA VAL A 30 -20.62 -2.58 42.15
C VAL A 30 -20.29 -1.38 41.25
N ILE A 31 -20.31 -0.16 41.80
CA ILE A 31 -19.94 1.06 41.09
C ILE A 31 -18.47 1.01 40.68
N ALA A 32 -17.58 0.54 41.56
CA ALA A 32 -16.16 0.37 41.25
C ALA A 32 -15.93 -0.66 40.14
N ALA A 33 -16.66 -1.78 40.13
CA ALA A 33 -16.57 -2.79 39.09
C ALA A 33 -17.06 -2.27 37.72
N ILE A 34 -18.20 -1.58 37.68
CA ILE A 34 -18.74 -1.00 36.43
C ILE A 34 -17.84 0.13 35.93
N GLY A 35 -17.40 1.02 36.82
CA GLY A 35 -16.49 2.11 36.49
C GLY A 35 -15.13 1.60 35.99
N GLY A 36 -14.58 0.57 36.65
CA GLY A 36 -13.35 -0.10 36.23
C GLY A 36 -13.48 -0.77 34.87
N ALA A 37 -14.59 -1.46 34.60
CA ALA A 37 -14.87 -2.08 33.30
C ALA A 37 -15.03 -1.04 32.17
N PHE A 38 -15.69 0.09 32.45
CA PHE A 38 -15.85 1.18 31.49
C PHE A 38 -14.51 1.84 31.15
N VAL A 39 -13.73 2.23 32.17
CA VAL A 39 -12.41 2.84 31.97
C VAL A 39 -11.45 1.85 31.30
N GLY A 40 -11.48 0.56 31.69
CA GLY A 40 -10.73 -0.51 31.04
C GLY A 40 -11.10 -0.70 29.56
N GLY A 41 -12.40 -0.67 29.25
CA GLY A 41 -12.90 -0.76 27.88
C GLY A 41 -12.48 0.42 27.01
N VAL A 42 -12.66 1.66 27.50
CA VAL A 42 -12.28 2.88 26.79
C VAL A 42 -10.77 2.97 26.58
N SER A 43 -9.98 2.62 27.60
CA SER A 43 -8.51 2.64 27.53
C SER A 43 -7.94 1.60 26.57
N THR A 44 -8.65 0.50 26.29
CA THR A 44 -8.22 -0.50 25.31
C THR A 44 -8.70 -0.14 23.89
N PHE A 45 -9.94 0.35 23.75
CA PHE A 45 -10.55 0.62 22.46
C PHE A 45 -9.91 1.82 21.73
N PHE A 46 -9.75 2.95 22.43
CA PHE A 46 -9.34 4.19 21.78
C PHE A 46 -7.90 4.16 21.22
N PRO A 47 -6.89 3.64 21.95
CA PRO A 47 -5.54 3.51 21.40
C PRO A 47 -5.49 2.52 20.24
N SER A 48 -6.19 1.39 20.35
CA SER A 48 -6.23 0.36 19.30
C SER A 48 -6.79 0.92 17.99
N PHE A 49 -7.90 1.67 18.06
CA PHE A 49 -8.50 2.31 16.90
C PHE A 49 -7.58 3.36 16.25
N LEU A 50 -6.90 4.17 17.06
CA LEU A 50 -5.95 5.16 16.54
C LEU A 50 -4.73 4.51 15.90
N LEU A 51 -4.19 3.45 16.51
CA LEU A 51 -3.06 2.69 15.99
C LEU A 51 -3.43 2.02 14.67
N GLU A 52 -4.61 1.41 14.56
CA GLU A 52 -5.09 0.76 13.34
C GLU A 52 -5.24 1.77 12.19
N LYS A 53 -5.84 2.94 12.45
CA LYS A 53 -5.92 4.00 11.43
C LYS A 53 -4.56 4.50 10.98
N ARG A 54 -3.60 4.62 11.89
CA ARG A 54 -2.22 5.02 11.54
C ARG A 54 -1.53 3.93 10.73
N LYS A 55 -1.70 2.67 11.12
CA LYS A 55 -1.16 1.51 10.40
C LYS A 55 -1.68 1.44 8.98
N LEU A 56 -2.99 1.59 8.77
CA LEU A 56 -3.61 1.60 7.44
C LEU A 56 -3.05 2.73 6.55
N ARG A 57 -2.87 3.93 7.11
CA ARG A 57 -2.28 5.07 6.38
C ARG A 57 -0.82 4.83 6.00
N GLN A 58 -0.04 4.25 6.92
CA GLN A 58 1.36 3.91 6.66
C GLN A 58 1.46 2.80 5.60
N GLU A 59 0.61 1.78 5.69
CA GLU A 59 0.57 0.68 4.74
C GLU A 59 0.19 1.17 3.34
N LYS A 60 -0.87 1.98 3.22
CA LYS A 60 -1.24 2.63 1.95
C LYS A 60 -0.05 3.38 1.33
N ARG A 61 0.61 4.23 2.13
CA ARG A 61 1.75 5.02 1.66
C ARG A 61 2.94 4.15 1.26
N SER A 62 3.20 3.09 2.01
CA SER A 62 4.30 2.16 1.71
C SER A 62 4.06 1.43 0.40
N VAL A 63 2.85 0.91 0.17
CA VAL A 63 2.44 0.24 -1.07
C VAL A 63 2.57 1.20 -2.25
N GLU A 64 2.05 2.42 -2.10
CA GLU A 64 2.09 3.45 -3.14
C GLU A 64 3.53 3.78 -3.55
N ILE A 65 4.40 4.06 -2.57
CA ILE A 65 5.81 4.38 -2.83
C ILE A 65 6.50 3.21 -3.52
N ALA A 66 6.33 1.99 -3.01
CA ALA A 66 7.02 0.80 -3.54
C ALA A 66 6.69 0.57 -5.02
N ILE A 67 5.40 0.57 -5.38
CA ILE A 67 4.97 0.32 -6.76
C ILE A 67 5.35 1.49 -7.68
N VAL A 68 5.16 2.74 -7.24
CA VAL A 68 5.53 3.92 -8.06
C VAL A 68 7.04 3.94 -8.32
N SER A 69 7.86 3.54 -7.34
CA SER A 69 9.30 3.42 -7.52
C SER A 69 9.70 2.33 -8.51
N GLU A 70 9.04 1.16 -8.50
CA GLU A 70 9.26 0.11 -9.51
C GLU A 70 8.92 0.62 -10.92
N ILE A 71 7.74 1.23 -11.09
CA ILE A 71 7.31 1.81 -12.37
C ILE A 71 8.32 2.86 -12.84
N SER A 72 8.78 3.74 -11.94
CA SER A 72 9.80 4.74 -12.27
C SER A 72 11.11 4.11 -12.74
N ALA A 73 11.55 3.02 -12.09
CA ALA A 73 12.77 2.31 -12.48
C ALA A 73 12.61 1.63 -13.84
N LEU A 74 11.45 1.01 -14.11
CA LEU A 74 11.16 0.40 -15.42
C LEU A 74 11.18 1.45 -16.54
N LEU A 75 10.55 2.61 -16.33
CA LEU A 75 10.58 3.71 -17.29
C LEU A 75 12.00 4.20 -17.57
N GLU A 76 12.83 4.34 -16.53
CA GLU A 76 14.23 4.73 -16.68
C GLU A 76 15.01 3.70 -17.52
N VAL A 77 14.78 2.41 -17.31
CA VAL A 77 15.41 1.35 -18.12
C VAL A 77 14.97 1.44 -19.58
N ILE A 78 13.66 1.59 -19.83
CA ILE A 78 13.10 1.72 -21.19
C ILE A 78 13.71 2.93 -21.90
N GLU A 79 13.83 4.06 -21.21
CA GLU A 79 14.39 5.30 -21.75
C GLU A 79 15.89 5.16 -22.03
N ARG A 80 16.68 4.66 -21.07
CA ARG A 80 18.13 4.51 -21.23
C ARG A 80 18.50 3.51 -22.33
N ARG A 81 17.70 2.46 -22.50
CA ARG A 81 17.87 1.47 -23.56
C ARG A 81 17.24 1.87 -24.89
N LYS A 82 16.55 3.02 -24.94
CA LYS A 82 15.97 3.61 -26.16
C LYS A 82 14.96 2.71 -26.88
N TYR A 83 14.28 1.81 -26.18
CA TYR A 83 13.41 0.81 -26.82
C TYR A 83 12.32 1.41 -27.73
N VAL A 84 11.68 2.50 -27.30
CA VAL A 84 10.65 3.18 -28.12
C VAL A 84 11.26 3.77 -29.39
N HIS A 85 12.47 4.33 -29.28
CA HIS A 85 13.17 4.94 -30.41
C HIS A 85 13.62 3.88 -31.41
N ASP A 86 14.27 2.82 -30.93
CA ASP A 86 14.82 1.76 -31.79
C ASP A 86 13.68 1.04 -32.54
N LEU A 87 12.56 0.76 -31.86
CA LEU A 87 11.39 0.17 -32.50
C LEU A 87 10.79 1.10 -33.57
N LYS A 88 10.85 2.41 -33.37
CA LYS A 88 10.42 3.38 -34.39
C LYS A 88 11.35 3.40 -35.61
N GLU A 89 12.66 3.30 -35.40
CA GLU A 89 13.63 3.18 -36.51
C GLU A 89 13.37 1.91 -37.34
N ASP A 90 13.09 0.80 -36.67
CA ASP A 90 12.75 -0.48 -37.30
C ASP A 90 11.45 -0.40 -38.12
N ILE A 91 10.41 0.28 -37.60
CA ILE A 91 9.17 0.56 -38.33
C ILE A 91 9.47 1.40 -39.59
N ASP A 92 10.27 2.45 -39.46
CA ASP A 92 10.60 3.34 -40.59
C ASP A 92 11.46 2.63 -41.65
N TYR A 93 12.25 1.64 -41.26
CA TYR A 93 12.94 0.73 -42.17
C TYR A 93 11.94 -0.18 -42.91
N LEU A 94 11.00 -0.82 -42.21
CA LEU A 94 10.03 -1.74 -42.82
C LEU A 94 9.05 -1.02 -43.75
N LYS A 95 8.76 0.26 -43.51
CA LYS A 95 7.99 1.09 -44.48
C LYS A 95 8.67 1.21 -45.84
N GLN A 96 10.00 1.13 -45.88
CA GLN A 96 10.79 1.18 -47.11
C GLN A 96 11.07 -0.23 -47.66
N ASN A 97 11.01 -1.25 -46.81
CA ASN A 97 11.31 -2.65 -47.11
C ASN A 97 10.18 -3.56 -46.58
N PRO A 98 8.97 -3.52 -47.17
CA PRO A 98 7.78 -4.15 -46.60
C PRO A 98 7.80 -5.68 -46.58
N ASP A 99 8.67 -6.31 -47.36
CA ASP A 99 8.83 -7.77 -47.41
C ASP A 99 9.82 -8.30 -46.35
N ASP A 100 10.56 -7.40 -45.67
CA ASP A 100 11.51 -7.77 -44.63
C ASP A 100 10.81 -8.07 -43.30
N LYS A 101 11.52 -8.75 -42.40
CA LYS A 101 11.13 -8.96 -41.01
C LYS A 101 12.27 -8.61 -40.08
N ILE A 102 11.95 -7.99 -38.95
CA ILE A 102 12.94 -7.56 -37.96
C ILE A 102 12.76 -8.35 -36.67
N GLN A 103 13.87 -8.90 -36.18
CA GLN A 103 13.92 -9.49 -34.84
C GLN A 103 14.20 -8.40 -33.82
N PHE A 104 13.23 -8.14 -32.95
CA PHE A 104 13.37 -7.23 -31.82
C PHE A 104 13.34 -8.05 -30.53
N ALA A 105 14.47 -8.12 -29.83
CA ALA A 105 14.62 -8.96 -28.65
C ALA A 105 15.26 -8.19 -27.49
N ALA A 106 14.74 -8.42 -26.28
CA ALA A 106 15.31 -7.88 -25.06
C ALA A 106 15.45 -8.98 -23.99
N GLN A 107 16.59 -8.98 -23.30
CA GLN A 107 16.73 -9.78 -22.10
C GLN A 107 16.00 -9.11 -20.93
N VAL A 108 14.80 -9.63 -20.63
CA VAL A 108 13.97 -9.18 -19.52
C VAL A 108 14.10 -10.18 -18.36
N PRO A 109 14.53 -9.76 -17.16
CA PRO A 109 14.58 -10.64 -16.00
C PRO A 109 13.18 -11.13 -15.61
N ALA A 110 13.02 -12.40 -15.25
CA ALA A 110 11.71 -12.96 -14.86
C ALA A 110 11.02 -12.26 -13.67
N HIS A 111 11.77 -11.46 -12.90
CA HIS A 111 11.30 -10.76 -11.70
C HIS A 111 11.22 -9.23 -11.89
N TYR A 112 11.10 -8.73 -13.14
CA TYR A 112 11.06 -7.29 -13.40
C TYR A 112 9.89 -6.54 -12.71
N SER A 113 8.81 -7.24 -12.38
CA SER A 113 7.60 -6.71 -11.71
C SER A 113 7.39 -7.26 -10.30
N GLN A 114 8.46 -7.73 -9.64
CA GLN A 114 8.37 -8.41 -8.35
C GLN A 114 7.70 -7.54 -7.27
N VAL A 115 7.97 -6.24 -7.22
CA VAL A 115 7.37 -5.35 -6.21
C VAL A 115 5.87 -5.25 -6.41
N TYR A 116 5.41 -5.07 -7.66
CA TYR A 116 3.99 -5.11 -7.99
C TYR A 116 3.33 -6.44 -7.59
N GLN A 117 3.94 -7.57 -7.95
CA GLN A 117 3.39 -8.90 -7.63
C GLN A 117 3.28 -9.13 -6.11
N GLU A 118 4.26 -8.69 -5.33
CA GLU A 118 4.24 -8.80 -3.86
C GLU A 118 3.15 -7.92 -3.22
N HIS A 119 2.73 -6.85 -3.89
CA HIS A 119 1.80 -5.86 -3.35
C HIS A 119 0.41 -5.87 -4.00
N ILE A 120 0.14 -6.73 -4.98
CA ILE A 120 -1.13 -6.75 -5.73
C ILE A 120 -2.35 -6.96 -4.84
N SER A 121 -2.23 -7.80 -3.79
CA SER A 121 -3.30 -8.04 -2.82
C SER A 121 -3.70 -6.79 -2.02
N LYS A 122 -2.82 -5.77 -1.99
CA LYS A 122 -3.01 -4.50 -1.28
C LYS A 122 -3.34 -3.33 -2.21
N ILE A 123 -3.45 -3.56 -3.51
CA ILE A 123 -3.68 -2.49 -4.49
C ILE A 123 -5.01 -1.75 -4.26
N GLY A 124 -5.98 -2.42 -3.63
CA GLY A 124 -7.27 -1.83 -3.24
C GLY A 124 -7.17 -0.78 -2.12
N LEU A 125 -6.01 -0.64 -1.45
CA LEU A 125 -5.76 0.43 -0.49
C LEU A 125 -5.49 1.79 -1.16
N LEU A 126 -5.11 1.78 -2.44
CA LEU A 126 -4.77 2.97 -3.21
C LEU A 126 -6.03 3.67 -3.74
N HIS A 127 -5.87 4.87 -4.30
CA HIS A 127 -6.97 5.53 -4.98
C HIS A 127 -7.40 4.70 -6.20
N PRO A 128 -8.71 4.48 -6.46
CA PRO A 128 -9.17 3.58 -7.52
C PRO A 128 -8.57 3.88 -8.90
N GLU A 129 -8.44 5.16 -9.24
CA GLU A 129 -7.82 5.58 -10.50
C GLU A 129 -6.32 5.25 -10.56
N LEU A 130 -5.60 5.39 -9.45
CA LEU A 130 -4.19 5.03 -9.38
C LEU A 130 -4.02 3.51 -9.51
N SER A 131 -4.84 2.74 -8.80
CA SER A 131 -4.87 1.27 -8.91
C SER A 131 -5.11 0.83 -10.36
N ALA A 132 -6.09 1.42 -11.03
CA ALA A 132 -6.40 1.11 -12.43
C ALA A 132 -5.23 1.43 -13.37
N ARG A 133 -4.57 2.58 -13.19
CA ARG A 133 -3.38 2.96 -13.98
C ARG A 133 -2.20 2.01 -13.73
N ILE A 134 -1.94 1.62 -12.48
CA ILE A 134 -0.88 0.67 -12.12
C ILE A 134 -1.10 -0.68 -12.80
N ILE A 135 -2.33 -1.23 -12.72
CA ILE A 135 -2.68 -2.51 -13.34
C ILE A 135 -2.51 -2.41 -14.85
N ARG A 136 -3.04 -1.34 -15.46
CA ARG A 136 -2.92 -1.09 -16.90
C ARG A 136 -1.46 -1.00 -17.34
N PHE A 137 -0.62 -0.29 -16.60
CA PHE A 137 0.80 -0.18 -16.90
C PHE A 137 1.47 -1.56 -16.94
N HIS A 138 1.31 -2.36 -15.88
CA HIS A 138 1.92 -3.69 -15.83
C HIS A 138 1.38 -4.60 -16.92
N GLN A 139 0.08 -4.59 -17.19
CA GLN A 139 -0.48 -5.42 -18.25
C GLN A 139 0.07 -5.06 -19.64
N LEU A 140 0.27 -3.77 -19.93
CA LEU A 140 0.88 -3.33 -21.18
C LEU A 140 2.35 -3.76 -21.28
N ILE A 141 3.11 -3.63 -20.18
CA ILE A 141 4.51 -4.10 -20.14
C ILE A 141 4.57 -5.62 -20.30
N ASP A 142 3.70 -6.38 -19.63
CA ASP A 142 3.64 -7.84 -19.73
C ASP A 142 3.40 -8.29 -21.18
N SER A 143 2.49 -7.62 -21.91
CA SER A 143 2.27 -7.85 -23.34
C SER A 143 3.53 -7.59 -24.17
N VAL A 144 4.20 -6.45 -23.97
CA VAL A 144 5.46 -6.15 -24.66
C VAL A 144 6.53 -7.19 -24.36
N VAL A 145 6.69 -7.58 -23.09
CA VAL A 145 7.68 -8.57 -22.66
C VAL A 145 7.42 -9.92 -23.31
N GLN A 146 6.17 -10.33 -23.46
CA GLN A 146 5.80 -11.59 -24.11
C GLN A 146 6.21 -11.63 -25.59
N ASP A 147 6.21 -10.49 -26.27
CA ASP A 147 6.57 -10.42 -27.69
C ASP A 147 8.08 -10.36 -27.90
N ILE A 148 8.82 -9.72 -27.00
CA ILE A 148 10.26 -9.42 -27.15
C ILE A 148 11.19 -10.30 -26.31
N SER A 149 10.66 -11.13 -25.40
CA SER A 149 11.46 -12.07 -24.63
C SER A 149 12.18 -13.05 -25.58
N THR A 150 13.24 -13.71 -25.11
CA THR A 150 14.04 -14.62 -25.95
C THR A 150 13.27 -15.77 -26.60
N ASP A 151 12.08 -16.07 -26.07
CA ASP A 151 11.11 -17.06 -26.54
C ASP A 151 9.85 -16.41 -27.17
N GLY A 152 9.81 -15.09 -27.24
CA GLY A 152 8.71 -14.29 -27.78
C GLY A 152 8.61 -14.33 -29.30
N PHE A 153 7.41 -14.01 -29.81
CA PHE A 153 7.09 -14.12 -31.23
C PHE A 153 8.02 -13.24 -32.10
N VAL A 154 8.17 -11.96 -31.72
CA VAL A 154 8.97 -10.98 -32.48
C VAL A 154 10.46 -11.30 -32.37
N ALA A 155 10.93 -11.75 -31.19
CA ALA A 155 12.32 -12.14 -31.00
C ALA A 155 12.71 -13.40 -31.81
N GLY A 156 11.80 -14.36 -31.95
CA GLY A 156 12.06 -15.61 -32.66
C GLY A 156 11.83 -15.52 -34.17
N ALA A 157 10.60 -15.22 -34.58
CA ALA A 157 10.17 -15.27 -35.98
C ALA A 157 10.43 -13.97 -36.76
N GLY A 158 10.72 -12.87 -36.05
CA GLY A 158 10.73 -11.53 -36.60
C GLY A 158 9.31 -11.00 -36.83
N GLY A 159 9.11 -9.72 -36.52
CA GLY A 159 7.86 -9.03 -36.81
C GLY A 159 7.88 -8.35 -38.18
N ASP A 160 6.73 -8.32 -38.83
CA ASP A 160 6.48 -7.46 -39.99
C ASP A 160 6.06 -6.05 -39.55
N LEU A 161 5.80 -5.17 -40.51
CA LEU A 161 5.47 -3.77 -40.24
C LEU A 161 4.28 -3.62 -39.27
N GLU A 162 3.20 -4.36 -39.50
CA GLU A 162 1.99 -4.33 -38.67
C GLU A 162 2.31 -4.76 -37.24
N THR A 163 3.02 -5.88 -37.08
CA THR A 163 3.43 -6.38 -35.76
C THR A 163 4.28 -5.36 -34.99
N LEU A 164 5.24 -4.71 -35.64
CA LEU A 164 6.11 -3.72 -34.98
C LEU A 164 5.35 -2.43 -34.64
N GLU A 165 4.42 -2.00 -35.50
CA GLU A 165 3.56 -0.84 -35.23
C GLU A 165 2.68 -1.08 -34.00
N GLU A 166 2.04 -2.25 -33.89
CA GLU A 166 1.26 -2.65 -32.71
C GLU A 166 2.12 -2.70 -31.45
N LEU A 167 3.29 -3.34 -31.52
CA LEU A 167 4.23 -3.42 -30.39
C LEU A 167 4.66 -2.01 -29.92
N HIS A 168 4.91 -1.10 -30.87
CA HIS A 168 5.29 0.28 -30.56
C HIS A 168 4.14 1.04 -29.90
N GLU A 169 2.91 0.90 -30.38
CA GLU A 169 1.74 1.53 -29.77
C GLU A 169 1.49 1.05 -28.34
N ILE A 170 1.66 -0.25 -28.07
CA ILE A 170 1.52 -0.82 -26.73
C ILE A 170 2.61 -0.29 -25.80
N LEU A 171 3.87 -0.29 -26.25
CA LEU A 171 5.00 0.20 -25.45
C LEU A 171 4.89 1.70 -25.18
N ASP A 172 4.55 2.52 -26.18
CA ASP A 172 4.35 3.96 -26.00
C ASP A 172 3.18 4.26 -25.05
N SER A 173 2.09 3.49 -25.17
CA SER A 173 0.97 3.55 -24.22
C SER A 173 1.40 3.22 -22.79
N ALA A 174 2.25 2.20 -22.61
CA ALA A 174 2.80 1.84 -21.31
C ALA A 174 3.63 2.98 -20.74
N VAL A 175 4.52 3.56 -21.55
CA VAL A 175 5.37 4.71 -21.15
C VAL A 175 4.51 5.91 -20.75
N HIS A 176 3.48 6.23 -21.52
CA HIS A 176 2.55 7.33 -21.22
C HIS A 176 1.80 7.12 -19.91
N VAL A 177 1.22 5.92 -19.71
CA VAL A 177 0.52 5.58 -18.46
C VAL A 177 1.49 5.62 -17.26
N GLY A 178 2.69 5.07 -17.42
CA GLY A 178 3.73 5.08 -16.38
C GLY A 178 4.12 6.50 -15.98
N ARG A 179 4.34 7.40 -16.95
CA ARG A 179 4.65 8.81 -16.68
C ARG A 179 3.54 9.52 -15.93
N LYS A 180 2.27 9.22 -16.23
CA LYS A 180 1.12 9.76 -15.49
C LYS A 180 1.05 9.27 -14.04
N ILE A 181 1.52 8.05 -13.77
CA ILE A 181 1.62 7.51 -12.42
C ILE A 181 2.72 8.24 -11.64
N VAL A 182 3.93 8.33 -12.21
CA VAL A 182 5.10 8.97 -11.58
C VAL A 182 4.91 10.49 -11.42
N GLY A 183 4.29 11.15 -12.39
CA GLY A 183 4.01 12.59 -12.38
C GLY A 183 2.93 13.03 -11.38
N GLY A 184 2.28 12.09 -10.68
CA GLY A 184 1.31 12.40 -9.63
C GLY A 184 -0.01 13.00 -10.12
N GLU A 185 -0.34 12.86 -11.42
CA GLU A 185 -1.58 13.41 -12.03
C GLU A 185 -2.89 12.76 -11.52
N VAL A 186 -2.84 12.01 -10.41
CA VAL A 186 -3.97 11.28 -9.81
C VAL A 186 -4.29 11.74 -8.38
N SER A 187 -3.51 12.66 -7.80
CA SER A 187 -3.76 13.05 -6.42
C SER A 187 -4.71 14.26 -6.34
N PRO A 188 -5.97 14.10 -5.89
CA PRO A 188 -6.73 15.25 -5.45
C PRO A 188 -5.97 15.90 -4.28
N LYS A 189 -5.84 17.23 -4.31
CA LYS A 189 -5.30 18.00 -3.19
C LYS A 189 -6.04 17.60 -1.91
N ARG A 190 -5.26 17.30 -0.86
CA ARG A 190 -5.75 17.04 0.50
C ARG A 190 -6.58 18.21 1.03
#